data_AF-A0A3A5K0P8-F1
#
_entry.id   AF-A0A3A5K0P8-F1
#
_cell.length_a   1.000
_cell.length_b   1.000
_cell.length_c   1.000
_cell.angle_alpha   90.00
_cell.angle_beta   90.00
_cell.angle_gamma   90.00
#
_symmetry.space_group_name_H-M   'P 1'
#
loop_
_entity.id
_entity.type
_entity.pdbx_description
1 polymer ?
#
loop_
_entity_poly.entity_id
_entity_poly.type
_entity_poly.pdbx_seq_one_letter_code
_entity_poly.pdbx_strand_id
1 'polypeptide(L)' 'MYALARLGGEPRDAVMVGDSAIDIDAAHNASLPVVFLLNGYMRSPDEAAEADLIIADLGDLAAAIEAIWAVGRPRFSKST' A
#
# COMPACT_ATOMS: atom_id res chain seq x y z
N MET A 1 3.36 14.06 5.66
CA MET A 1 2.80 12.74 5.98
C MET A 1 2.60 12.59 7.49
N TYR A 2 1.37 12.72 8.00
CA TYR A 2 1.12 12.81 9.45
C TYR A 2 1.20 11.47 10.19
N ALA A 3 0.59 10.42 9.64
CA ALA A 3 0.53 9.11 10.29
C ALA A 3 1.92 8.52 10.56
N LEU A 4 2.80 8.49 9.55
CA LEU A 4 4.16 7.96 9.74
C LEU A 4 5.00 8.79 10.70
N ALA A 5 4.85 10.12 10.69
CA ALA A 5 5.55 10.97 11.65
C ALA A 5 5.15 10.63 13.11
N ARG A 6 3.88 10.28 13.36
CA ARG A 6 3.44 9.85 14.70
C ARG A 6 3.91 8.45 15.07
N LEU A 7 4.14 7.59 14.08
CA LEU A 7 4.62 6.22 14.26
C LEU A 7 6.15 6.10 14.22
N GLY A 8 6.86 7.17 13.87
CA GLY A 8 8.31 7.15 13.65
C GLY A 8 8.75 6.32 12.44
N GLY A 9 7.85 6.14 11.46
CA GLY A 9 8.11 5.35 10.25
C GLY A 9 8.56 6.20 9.07
N GLU A 10 9.17 5.55 8.08
CA GLU A 10 9.51 6.15 6.78
C GLU A 10 8.58 5.58 5.69
N PRO A 11 8.37 6.28 4.56
CA PRO A 11 7.52 5.78 3.46
C PRO A 11 7.87 4.37 2.99
N ARG A 12 9.16 4.01 3.00
CA ARG A 12 9.66 2.66 2.67
C ARG A 12 9.17 1.54 3.61
N ASP A 13 8.69 1.90 4.79
CA ASP A 13 8.24 0.98 5.84
C ASP A 13 6.71 0.85 5.87
N ALA A 14 6.01 1.47 4.91
CA ALA A 14 4.55 1.58 4.90
C ALA A 14 3.96 1.21 3.54
N VAL A 15 2.71 0.74 3.58
CA VAL A 15 1.88 0.44 2.41
C VAL A 15 0.49 1.00 2.72
N MET A 16 -0.11 1.70 1.75
CA MET A 16 -1.51 2.12 1.82
C MET A 16 -2.40 0.93 1.45
N VAL A 17 -3.51 0.74 2.16
CA VAL A 17 -4.52 -0.27 1.84
C VAL A 17 -5.88 0.42 1.81
N GLY A 18 -6.62 0.26 0.72
CA GLY A 18 -7.92 0.91 0.53
C GLY A 18 -8.73 0.25 -0.58
N ASP A 19 -9.95 0.72 -0.79
CA ASP A 19 -10.93 0.16 -1.73
C ASP A 19 -11.47 1.22 -2.71
N SER A 20 -10.85 2.40 -2.75
CA SER A 20 -11.28 3.51 -3.59
C SER A 20 -10.12 4.18 -4.33
N ALA A 21 -10.43 4.89 -5.42
CA ALA A 21 -9.46 5.70 -6.15
C ALA A 21 -8.80 6.79 -5.28
N ILE A 22 -9.50 7.28 -4.25
CA ILE A 22 -8.96 8.28 -3.31
C ILE A 22 -7.77 7.70 -2.54
N ASP A 23 -7.82 6.42 -2.18
CA ASP A 23 -6.73 5.76 -1.45
C ASP A 23 -5.49 5.60 -2.34
N ILE A 24 -5.69 5.30 -3.62
CA ILE A 24 -4.63 5.23 -4.64
C ILE A 24 -3.98 6.61 -4.81
N ASP A 25 -4.78 7.65 -5.07
CA ASP A 25 -4.29 9.02 -5.22
C ASP A 25 -3.54 9.49 -3.97
N ALA A 26 -4.06 9.18 -2.78
CA ALA A 26 -3.41 9.52 -1.53
C ALA A 26 -2.06 8.79 -1.35
N ALA A 27 -1.99 7.51 -1.71
CA ALA A 27 -0.76 6.73 -1.65
C ALA A 27 0.31 7.27 -2.60
N HIS A 28 -0.04 7.51 -3.87
CA HIS A 28 0.87 8.04 -4.87
C HIS A 28 1.40 9.43 -4.49
N ASN A 29 0.52 10.32 -4.05
CA ASN A 29 0.90 11.65 -3.55
C ASN A 29 1.80 11.59 -2.30
N ALA A 30 1.71 10.50 -1.52
CA ALA A 30 2.58 10.24 -0.38
C ALA A 30 3.82 9.42 -0.73
N SER A 31 4.00 9.03 -1.99
CA SER A 31 5.04 8.11 -2.46
C SER A 31 5.07 6.79 -1.68
N LEU A 32 3.87 6.27 -1.43
CA LEU A 32 3.64 4.96 -0.82
C LEU A 32 3.16 3.94 -1.86
N PRO A 33 3.57 2.67 -1.72
CA PRO A 33 2.89 1.57 -2.39
C PRO A 33 1.42 1.48 -1.96
N VAL A 34 0.54 1.02 -2.86
CA VAL A 34 -0.89 0.83 -2.57
C VAL A 34 -1.40 -0.57 -2.93
N VAL A 35 -2.13 -1.18 -2.00
CA VAL A 35 -2.88 -2.42 -2.20
C VAL A 35 -4.38 -2.09 -2.24
N PHE A 36 -5.02 -2.37 -3.36
CA PHE A 36 -6.46 -2.17 -3.55
C PHE A 36 -7.25 -3.42 -3.19
N LEU A 37 -8.27 -3.28 -2.34
CA LEU A 37 -9.18 -4.35 -1.96
C LEU A 37 -10.46 -4.28 -2.80
N LEU A 38 -10.70 -5.30 -3.63
CA LEU A 38 -11.79 -5.34 -4.62
C LEU A 38 -13.20 -5.37 -4.01
N ASN A 39 -13.36 -5.62 -2.69
CA ASN A 39 -14.64 -6.02 -2.09
C ASN A 39 -15.36 -4.95 -1.24
N GLY A 40 -14.95 -3.67 -1.28
CA GLY A 40 -15.55 -2.59 -0.49
C GLY A 40 -16.63 -1.78 -1.22
N TYR A 41 -16.23 -0.73 -1.96
CA TYR A 41 -17.11 0.27 -2.61
C TYR A 41 -16.66 0.70 -4.01
N MET A 42 -16.15 -0.22 -4.82
CA MET A 42 -15.70 0.07 -6.19
C MET A 42 -16.86 0.61 -7.05
N ARG A 43 -16.76 1.84 -7.55
CA ARG A 43 -17.80 2.46 -8.41
C ARG A 43 -17.62 2.10 -9.88
N SER A 44 -16.41 1.77 -10.31
CA SER A 44 -16.14 1.25 -11.66
C SER A 44 -14.89 0.35 -11.68
N PRO A 45 -14.79 -0.60 -12.63
CA PRO A 45 -13.63 -1.49 -12.78
C PRO A 45 -12.29 -0.76 -12.95
N ASP A 46 -12.33 0.47 -13.47
CA ASP A 46 -11.14 1.27 -13.74
C ASP A 46 -10.54 1.89 -12.46
N GLU A 47 -11.29 1.95 -11.36
CA GLU A 47 -10.82 2.57 -10.11
C GLU A 47 -9.60 1.88 -9.52
N ALA A 48 -9.36 0.60 -9.82
CA ALA A 48 -8.20 -0.13 -9.35
C ALA A 48 -7.02 -0.14 -10.34
N ALA A 49 -7.18 0.43 -11.54
CA ALA A 49 -6.23 0.25 -12.64
C ALA A 49 -4.83 0.81 -12.35
N GLU A 50 -4.72 1.77 -11.44
CA GLU A 50 -3.46 2.40 -11.05
C GLU A 50 -2.88 1.85 -9.74
N ALA A 51 -3.52 0.89 -9.09
CA ALA A 51 -2.97 0.30 -7.87
C ALA A 51 -1.74 -0.57 -8.15
N ASP A 52 -0.76 -0.58 -7.24
CA ASP A 52 0.43 -1.44 -7.38
C ASP A 52 0.06 -2.93 -7.28
N LEU A 53 -0.89 -3.26 -6.41
CA LEU A 53 -1.47 -4.60 -6.27
C LEU A 53 -2.96 -4.54 -5.99
N ILE A 54 -3.67 -5.56 -6.46
CA ILE A 54 -5.11 -5.73 -6.24
C ILE A 54 -5.34 -7.09 -5.57
N ILE A 55 -6.10 -7.09 -4.47
CA ILE A 55 -6.54 -8.31 -3.76
C ILE A 55 -8.07 -8.35 -3.71
N ALA A 56 -8.65 -9.55 -3.76
CA ALA A 56 -10.10 -9.74 -3.68
C ALA A 56 -10.58 -10.01 -2.24
N ASP A 57 -9.69 -10.49 -1.38
CA ASP A 57 -9.96 -10.84 0.00
C ASP A 57 -8.90 -10.22 0.92
N LEU A 58 -9.33 -9.75 2.10
CA LEU A 58 -8.43 -9.13 3.07
C LEU A 58 -7.43 -10.15 3.66
N GLY A 59 -7.77 -11.44 3.64
CA GLY A 59 -6.88 -12.53 4.04
C GLY A 59 -5.62 -12.65 3.17
N ASP A 60 -5.65 -12.15 1.93
CA ASP A 60 -4.49 -12.14 1.03
C ASP A 60 -3.53 -10.96 1.30
N LEU A 61 -3.89 -10.02 2.18
CA LEU A 61 -3.13 -8.80 2.42
C LEU A 61 -1.69 -9.07 2.87
N ALA A 62 -1.49 -10.07 3.74
CA ALA A 62 -0.15 -10.42 4.20
C ALA A 62 0.76 -10.85 3.04
N ALA A 63 0.24 -11.66 2.11
CA ALA A 63 0.99 -12.09 0.93
C ALA A 63 1.26 -10.92 -0.03
N ALA A 64 0.30 -10.00 -0.19
CA ALA A 64 0.47 -8.79 -1.01
C ALA A 64 1.58 -7.87 -0.48
N ILE A 65 1.64 -7.65 0.84
CA ILE A 65 2.69 -6.82 1.46
C ILE A 65 4.08 -7.45 1.25
N GLU A 66 4.21 -8.76 1.42
CA GLU A 66 5.46 -9.46 1.16
C GLU A 66 5.89 -9.35 -0.32
N ALA A 67 4.93 -9.41 -1.25
CA ALA A 67 5.22 -9.21 -2.68
C ALA A 67 5.77 -7.81 -2.98
N ILE A 68 5.18 -6.75 -2.39
CA ILE A 68 5.69 -5.37 -2.50
C ILE A 68 7.13 -5.28 -2.00
N TRP A 69 7.40 -5.86 -0.84
CA TRP A 69 8.72 -5.80 -0.20
C TRP A 69 9.78 -6.66 -0.88
N ALA A 70 9.39 -7.74 -1.56
CA ALA A 70 10.31 -8.55 -2.36
C ALA A 70 10.88 -7.78 -3.56
N VAL A 71 10.12 -6.84 -4.13
CA VAL A 71 10.53 -6.02 -5.28
C VAL A 71 11.46 -4.86 -4.86
N GLY A 72 11.45 -4.46 -3.59
CA GLY A 72 12.30 -3.37 -3.13
C GLY A 72 12.29 -3.13 -1.63
N ARG A 73 12.96 -3.99 -0.84
CA ARG A 73 13.38 -3.61 0.52
C ARG A 73 14.76 -2.95 0.49
N PRO A 74 14.94 -1.73 1.03
CA PRO A 74 16.27 -1.32 1.46
C PRO A 74 16.73 -2.25 2.57
N ARG A 75 17.94 -2.81 2.42
CA ARG A 75 18.57 -3.67 3.43
C ARG A 75 18.56 -2.97 4.78
N PHE A 76 17.87 -3.54 5.76
CA PHE A 76 18.02 -3.15 7.16
C PHE A 76 19.47 -3.41 7.58
N SER A 77 20.27 -2.35 7.70
CA SER A 77 21.48 -2.40 8.52
C SER A 77 21.05 -2.25 9.97
N LYS A 78 21.21 -3.31 10.78
CA LYS A 78 21.16 -3.15 12.24
C LYS A 78 22.37 -2.30 12.63
N SER A 79 22.17 -1.00 12.82
CA SER A 79 23.15 -0.17 13.50
C SER A 79 23.09 -0.55 14.99
N THR A 80 24.03 -1.42 15.39
CA THR A 80 24.51 -1.50 16.78
C THR A 80 25.62 -0.47 16.94
#